data_AF-A0A7V9KS90-F1
#
_entry.id   AF-A0A7V9KS90-F1
#
_cell.length_a   1.000
_cell.length_b   1.000
_cell.length_c   1.000
_cell.angle_alpha   90.00
_cell.angle_beta   90.00
_cell.angle_gamma   90.00
#
_symmetry.space_group_name_H-M   'P 1'
#
loop_
_entity.id
_entity.type
_entity.pdbx_description
1 polymer ?
#
loop_
_entity_poly.entity_id
_entity_poly.type
_entity_poly.pdbx_seq_one_letter_code
_entity_poly.pdbx_strand_id
1 'polypeptide(L)' 'MSTGPVTALLSGFVDDAAIFPPATTPLPEALTAHRRHAAAWYGNLLGPLLISDTRAHELV' A
#
# COMPACT_ATOMS: atom_id res chain seq x y z
N MET A 1 4.33 -14.77 -18.41
CA MET A 1 4.59 -13.35 -18.77
C MET A 1 6.05 -13.07 -18.44
N SER A 2 6.78 -12.41 -19.33
CA SER A 2 8.23 -12.23 -19.20
C SER A 2 8.55 -11.33 -18.00
N THR A 3 9.17 -11.89 -16.96
CA THR A 3 9.70 -11.18 -15.79
C THR A 3 11.05 -10.54 -16.17
N GLY A 4 10.99 -9.50 -17.00
CA GLY A 4 12.18 -8.74 -17.39
C GLY A 4 12.72 -7.91 -16.21
N PRO A 5 14.00 -7.49 -16.26
CA PRO A 5 14.65 -6.69 -15.21
C PRO A 5 13.92 -5.36 -14.89
N VAL A 6 13.21 -4.79 -15.87
CA VAL A 6 12.37 -3.59 -15.69
C VAL A 6 11.23 -3.85 -14.70
N THR A 7 10.63 -5.04 -14.70
CA THR A 7 9.56 -5.41 -13.75
C THR A 7 10.09 -5.52 -12.32
N ALA A 8 11.32 -5.99 -12.14
CA ALA A 8 11.94 -6.07 -10.81
C ALA A 8 12.27 -4.68 -10.25
N LEU A 9 12.74 -3.75 -11.09
CA LEU A 9 13.06 -2.38 -10.67
C LEU A 9 11.84 -1.61 -10.17
N LEU A 10 10.68 -1.88 -10.74
CA LEU A 10 9.43 -1.17 -10.41
C LEU A 10 8.62 -1.88 -9.31
N SER A 11 9.13 -2.97 -8.75
CA SER A 11 8.44 -3.68 -7.68
C SER A 11 8.37 -2.79 -6.43
N GLY A 12 7.17 -2.60 -5.88
CA GLY A 12 6.98 -1.80 -4.66
C GLY A 12 7.26 -0.31 -4.81
N PHE A 13 7.25 0.22 -6.04
CA PHE A 13 7.61 1.62 -6.33
C PHE A 13 6.64 2.67 -5.77
N VAL A 14 5.36 2.31 -5.57
CA VAL A 14 4.32 3.22 -5.10
C VAL A 14 4.04 2.98 -3.62
N ASP A 15 4.34 3.96 -2.78
CA ASP A 15 3.98 3.95 -1.37
C ASP A 15 2.49 4.28 -1.17
N ASP A 16 1.78 3.42 -0.45
CA ASP A 16 0.39 3.66 -0.05
C ASP A 16 0.37 4.39 1.30
N ALA A 17 0.30 5.72 1.23
CA ALA A 17 0.32 6.64 2.36
C ALA A 17 -1.09 7.12 2.76
N ALA A 18 -2.13 6.31 2.54
CA ALA A 18 -3.53 6.68 2.78
C ALA A 18 -3.85 7.14 4.21
N ILE A 19 -2.98 6.86 5.20
CA ILE A 19 -3.15 7.27 6.60
C ILE A 19 -2.04 8.22 7.13
N PHE A 20 -1.11 8.66 6.27
CA PHE A 20 -0.08 9.63 6.67
C PHE A 20 -0.67 11.05 6.66
N PRO A 21 -0.42 11.91 7.67
CA PRO A 21 -0.98 13.26 7.72
C PRO A 21 -0.75 14.05 6.42
N PRO A 22 -1.75 14.79 5.91
CA PRO A 22 -3.03 15.15 6.53
C PRO A 22 -4.18 14.13 6.34
N ALA A 23 -3.88 12.85 6.13
CA ALA A 23 -4.86 11.82 5.81
C ALA A 23 -6.12 11.80 6.68
N THR A 24 -7.27 11.63 6.02
CA THR A 24 -8.62 11.59 6.60
C THR A 24 -9.23 10.19 6.63
N THR A 25 -8.56 9.17 6.06
CA THR A 25 -9.11 7.82 5.94
C THR A 25 -8.95 7.03 7.25
N PRO A 26 -10.03 6.39 7.75
CA PRO A 26 -9.95 5.42 8.84
C PRO A 26 -9.07 4.22 8.49
N LEU A 27 -8.30 3.69 9.45
CA LEU A 27 -7.36 2.59 9.17
C LEU A 27 -8.02 1.32 8.58
N PRO A 28 -9.21 0.87 9.03
CA PRO A 28 -9.87 -0.30 8.43
C PRO A 28 -10.23 -0.10 6.95
N GLU A 29 -10.62 1.12 6.58
CA GLU A 29 -10.93 1.47 5.19
C GLU A 29 -9.66 1.51 4.35
N ALA A 30 -8.59 2.14 4.86
CA ALA A 30 -7.29 2.18 4.21
C ALA A 30 -6.72 0.77 3.97
N LEU A 31 -6.82 -0.13 4.96
CA LEU A 31 -6.39 -1.52 4.84
C LEU A 31 -7.20 -2.29 3.78
N THR A 32 -8.51 -2.06 3.73
CA THR A 32 -9.39 -2.68 2.73
C THR A 32 -9.05 -2.19 1.32
N ALA A 33 -8.85 -0.88 1.16
CA ALA A 33 -8.43 -0.28 -0.10
C ALA A 33 -7.06 -0.81 -0.55
N HIS A 34 -6.08 -0.82 0.35
CA HIS A 34 -4.74 -1.34 0.10
C HIS A 34 -4.77 -2.77 -0.43
N ARG A 35 -5.53 -3.68 0.22
CA ARG A 35 -5.68 -5.07 -0.22
C ARG A 35 -6.30 -5.19 -1.61
N ARG A 36 -7.28 -4.34 -1.92
CA ARG A 36 -7.88 -4.29 -3.26
C ARG A 36 -6.86 -3.84 -4.31
N HIS A 37 -6.02 -2.87 -3.99
CA HIS A 37 -4.96 -2.38 -4.87
C HIS A 37 -3.84 -3.41 -5.07
N ALA A 38 -3.46 -4.12 -4.00
CA ALA A 38 -2.48 -5.21 -4.06
C ALA A 38 -2.96 -6.41 -4.91
N ALA A 39 -4.27 -6.64 -4.98
CA ALA A 39 -4.87 -7.68 -5.82
C ALA A 39 -5.10 -7.26 -7.29
N ALA A 40 -4.87 -5.99 -7.64
CA ALA A 40 -5.07 -5.48 -8.99
C ALA A 40 -3.93 -5.86 -9.94
N TRP A 41 -4.12 -5.60 -11.24
CA TRP A 41 -3.10 -5.86 -12.26
C TRP A 41 -1.77 -5.11 -12.05
N TYR A 42 -1.81 -4.01 -11.28
CA TYR A 42 -0.66 -3.20 -10.89
C TYR A 42 -0.15 -3.52 -9.48
N GLY A 43 -0.65 -4.57 -8.81
CA GLY A 43 -0.32 -4.88 -7.41
C GLY A 43 1.17 -4.98 -7.14
N ASN A 44 1.96 -5.47 -8.10
CA ASN A 44 3.41 -5.56 -7.98
C ASN A 44 4.10 -4.18 -7.86
N LEU A 45 3.45 -3.10 -8.30
CA LEU A 45 3.97 -1.73 -8.16
C LEU A 45 3.75 -1.16 -6.76
N LEU A 46 2.85 -1.73 -5.95
CA LEU A 46 2.55 -1.23 -4.62
C LEU A 46 3.52 -1.74 -3.58
N GLY A 47 4.09 -0.79 -2.83
CA GLY A 47 4.80 -1.03 -1.58
C GLY A 47 3.84 -1.33 -0.44
N PRO A 48 4.34 -1.50 0.79
CA PRO A 48 3.51 -1.73 1.97
C PRO A 48 2.60 -0.55 2.29
N LEU A 49 1.47 -0.81 2.95
CA LEU A 49 0.62 0.23 3.55
C LEU A 49 1.40 0.93 4.67
N LEU A 50 1.69 2.22 4.48
CA LEU A 50 2.38 3.02 5.48
C LEU A 50 1.39 3.48 6.55
N ILE A 51 1.73 3.17 7.81
CA ILE A 51 0.91 3.53 8.96
C ILE A 51 1.72 4.41 9.93
N SER A 52 1.08 5.41 10.54
CA SER A 52 1.70 6.12 11.65
C SER A 52 1.73 5.21 12.88
N ASP A 53 2.86 5.22 13.59
CA ASP A 53 3.04 4.59 14.89
C ASP A 53 1.95 4.97 15.90
N THR A 54 1.53 6.23 15.91
CA THR A 54 0.45 6.72 16.78
C THR A 54 -0.90 6.04 16.52
N ARG A 55 -1.12 5.52 15.31
CA ARG A 55 -2.36 4.85 14.88
C ARG A 55 -2.23 3.32 14.83
N ALA A 56 -1.04 2.77 15.06
CA ALA A 56 -0.81 1.32 15.00
C ALA A 56 -1.68 0.53 15.99
N HIS A 57 -2.10 1.15 17.10
CA HIS A 57 -3.02 0.57 18.08
C HIS A 57 -4.40 0.23 17.51
N GLU A 58 -4.80 0.81 16.37
CA GLU A 58 -6.06 0.51 15.67
C GLU A 58 -6.03 -0.84 14.93
N LEU A 59 -4.87 -1.52 14.87
CA LEU A 59 -4.70 -2.84 14.22
C LEU A 59 -4.95 -4.04 15.14
N VAL A 60 -5.26 -3.82 16.42
CA VAL A 60 -5.41 -4.85 17.46
C VAL A 60 -6.85 -5.35 17.56
#